data_AF-A0A4R2CQ57-F1
#
_entry.id   AF-A0A4R2CQ57-F1
#
_cell.length_a   1.000
_cell.length_b   1.000
_cell.length_c   1.000
_cell.angle_alpha   90.00
_cell.angle_beta   90.00
_cell.angle_gamma   90.00
#
_symmetry.space_group_name_H-M   'P 1'
#
loop_
_entity.id
_entity.type
_entity.pdbx_description
1 polymer ?
#
loop_
_entity_poly.entity_id
_entity_poly.type
_entity_poly.pdbx_seq_one_letter_code
_entity_poly.pdbx_strand_id
1 'polypeptide(L)'
;MVRSALFDPTDHDLFSEQRQRFDWSLLQNGNVFRYDTFFELDSACGRLTGLGYLVHRIDAHAWTSVEDMYDAFAEAMSYRRSYGGGLGAFSDVFADVGTYVFGSDPETTGTVLAIAGFDTLMGVDARTARVILDVFAREARLAGLYGHPMLCLVESTATDLGPVGGTDVYRGSVWVVEPDPPDPFRLDDLVEHTLLVFVTDPADYLADLRPLLTDLLTPIGRWQVLEPVLITDPTAVSNGGRNARHRPEPLPQDAGLWQFSIGIRGEGDHNELGDQLVRAHHDAGLHFEGMFSRFYAAGTEEHGHALDKYSELRDGTGI
;
A
#
# COMPACT_ATOMS: atom_id res chain seq x y z
N MET A 1 -2.72 -1.14 39.15
CA MET A 1 -3.30 -2.22 38.33
C MET A 1 -2.17 -3.20 38.03
N VAL A 2 -2.36 -4.51 38.16
CA VAL A 2 -1.29 -5.49 37.83
C VAL A 2 -1.33 -5.68 36.31
N ARG A 3 -0.26 -5.32 35.59
CA ARG A 3 -0.17 -5.60 34.14
C ARG A 3 -0.11 -7.11 33.96
N SER A 4 -1.00 -7.65 33.12
CA SER A 4 -0.92 -9.02 32.64
C SER A 4 0.13 -9.15 31.55
N ALA A 5 0.60 -10.37 31.29
CA ALA A 5 1.41 -10.63 30.10
C ALA A 5 0.63 -10.20 28.85
N LEU A 6 1.32 -9.58 27.88
CA LEU A 6 0.71 -9.16 26.61
C LEU A 6 0.13 -10.36 25.84
N PHE A 7 0.85 -11.49 25.92
CA PHE A 7 0.45 -12.75 25.31
C PHE A 7 0.35 -13.80 26.40
N ASP A 8 -0.82 -14.44 26.53
CA ASP A 8 -1.09 -15.40 27.59
C ASP A 8 -1.22 -16.81 27.01
N PRO A 9 -0.15 -17.63 27.03
CA PRO A 9 -0.21 -18.99 26.50
C PRO A 9 -1.05 -19.94 27.35
N THR A 10 -1.51 -19.52 28.53
CA THR A 10 -2.33 -20.35 29.43
C THR A 10 -3.81 -20.35 29.07
N ASP A 11 -4.26 -19.34 28.31
CA ASP A 11 -5.58 -19.29 27.67
C ASP A 11 -5.42 -19.67 26.19
N HIS A 12 -5.67 -20.93 25.85
CA HIS A 12 -5.39 -21.47 24.52
C HIS A 12 -6.20 -20.83 23.37
N ASP A 13 -7.44 -20.44 23.65
CA ASP A 13 -8.33 -19.85 22.65
C ASP A 13 -7.87 -18.40 22.38
N LEU A 14 -7.70 -17.62 23.44
CA LEU A 14 -7.18 -16.25 23.36
C LEU A 14 -5.78 -16.22 22.71
N PHE A 15 -4.89 -17.14 23.09
CA PHE A 15 -3.54 -17.20 22.56
C PHE A 15 -3.53 -17.51 21.05
N SER A 16 -4.49 -18.30 20.57
CA SER A 16 -4.59 -18.62 19.14
C SER A 16 -4.98 -17.41 18.29
N GLU A 17 -5.81 -16.51 18.82
CA GLU A 17 -6.12 -15.22 18.21
C GLU A 17 -4.94 -14.24 18.33
N GLN A 18 -4.30 -14.19 19.51
CA GLN A 18 -3.16 -13.31 19.76
C GLN A 18 -1.98 -13.56 18.82
N ARG A 19 -1.71 -14.82 18.46
CA ARG A 19 -0.65 -15.18 17.50
C ARG A 19 -0.92 -14.72 16.06
N GLN A 20 -2.16 -14.34 15.76
CA GLN A 20 -2.55 -13.76 14.46
C GLN A 20 -2.48 -12.22 14.47
N ARG A 21 -2.07 -11.59 15.58
CA ARG A 21 -1.93 -10.14 15.64
C ARG A 21 -0.64 -9.68 14.95
N PHE A 22 -0.68 -8.45 14.45
CA PHE A 22 0.46 -7.79 13.80
C PHE A 22 1.64 -7.59 14.75
N ASP A 23 1.40 -7.22 16.01
CA ASP A 23 2.46 -7.04 17.00
C ASP A 23 3.14 -8.36 17.41
N TRP A 24 2.42 -9.48 17.43
CA TRP A 24 3.03 -10.81 17.59
C TRP A 24 4.00 -11.12 16.45
N SER A 25 3.64 -10.80 15.20
CA SER A 25 4.49 -11.10 14.04
C SER A 25 5.82 -10.37 14.08
N LEU A 26 5.86 -9.20 14.73
CA LEU A 26 7.08 -8.44 15.01
C LEU A 26 7.79 -8.97 16.26
N LEU A 27 7.16 -8.91 17.44
CA LEU A 27 7.81 -9.14 18.74
C LEU A 27 8.47 -10.52 18.91
N GLN A 28 8.01 -11.54 18.17
CA GLN A 28 8.67 -12.86 18.18
C GLN A 28 10.07 -12.86 17.54
N ASN A 29 10.39 -11.86 16.72
CA ASN A 29 11.61 -11.80 15.91
C ASN A 29 12.63 -10.76 16.39
N GLY A 30 12.22 -9.84 17.27
CA GLY A 30 13.10 -8.79 17.80
C GLY A 30 12.36 -7.52 18.18
N ASN A 31 13.14 -6.45 18.40
CA ASN A 31 12.62 -5.13 18.78
C ASN A 31 12.87 -4.05 17.72
N VAL A 32 13.72 -4.32 16.73
CA VAL A 32 14.10 -3.35 15.69
C VAL A 32 13.80 -3.94 14.33
N PHE A 33 13.06 -3.21 13.51
CA PHE A 33 12.60 -3.65 12.20
C PHE A 33 12.84 -2.58 11.14
N ARG A 34 13.17 -3.04 9.94
CA ARG A 34 13.34 -2.19 8.75
C ARG A 34 12.13 -2.31 7.83
N TYR A 35 11.72 -1.20 7.24
CA TYR A 35 10.75 -1.11 6.15
C TYR A 35 11.42 -0.48 4.92
N ASP A 36 11.04 -0.92 3.73
CA ASP A 36 11.68 -0.47 2.50
C ASP A 36 11.12 0.88 2.01
N THR A 37 9.87 1.18 2.36
CA THR A 37 9.18 2.41 1.93
C THR A 37 8.47 3.10 3.09
N PHE A 38 8.23 4.40 2.92
CA PHE A 38 7.47 5.18 3.89
C PHE A 38 6.04 4.65 4.07
N PHE A 39 5.41 4.17 2.98
CA PHE A 39 4.08 3.59 3.03
C PHE A 39 4.02 2.34 3.93
N GLU A 40 5.00 1.45 3.81
CA GLU A 40 5.06 0.25 4.65
C GLU A 40 5.25 0.62 6.14
N LEU A 41 6.13 1.58 6.43
CA LEU A 41 6.35 2.11 7.78
C LEU A 41 5.07 2.74 8.36
N ASP A 42 4.41 3.62 7.59
CA ASP A 42 3.18 4.30 8.03
C ASP A 42 2.04 3.30 8.25
N SER A 43 1.89 2.32 7.36
CA SER A 43 0.94 1.22 7.48
C SER A 43 1.17 0.39 8.75
N ALA A 44 2.43 0.06 9.04
CA ALA A 44 2.81 -0.65 10.27
C ALA A 44 2.49 0.18 11.53
N CYS A 45 2.79 1.47 11.50
CA CYS A 45 2.44 2.40 12.58
C CYS A 45 0.93 2.46 12.80
N GLY A 46 0.13 2.58 11.73
CA GLY A 46 -1.33 2.60 11.81
C GLY A 46 -1.90 1.33 12.46
N ARG A 47 -1.36 0.15 12.10
CA ARG A 47 -1.75 -1.12 12.73
C ARG A 47 -1.38 -1.19 14.22
N LEU A 48 -0.19 -0.73 14.59
CA LEU A 48 0.24 -0.72 15.99
C LEU A 48 -0.59 0.28 16.83
N THR A 49 -0.90 1.46 16.30
CA THR A 49 -1.83 2.40 16.94
C THR A 49 -3.21 1.76 17.14
N GLY A 50 -3.73 1.04 16.13
CA GLY A 50 -4.99 0.29 16.25
C GLY A 50 -4.97 -0.82 17.30
N LEU A 51 -3.78 -1.35 17.64
CA LEU A 51 -3.55 -2.31 18.72
C LEU A 51 -3.27 -1.64 20.09
N GLY A 52 -3.38 -0.31 20.18
CA GLY A 52 -3.24 0.47 21.40
C GLY A 52 -1.80 0.83 21.78
N TYR A 53 -0.84 0.74 20.85
CA TYR A 53 0.53 1.22 21.09
C TYR A 53 0.61 2.75 21.01
N LEU A 54 1.48 3.35 21.84
CA LEU A 54 1.91 4.73 21.66
C LEU A 54 3.02 4.79 20.59
N VAL A 55 2.74 5.42 19.45
CA VAL A 55 3.70 5.53 18.35
C VAL A 55 4.29 6.93 18.27
N HIS A 56 5.59 7.04 18.53
CA HIS A 56 6.39 8.24 18.29
C HIS A 56 6.91 8.22 16.87
N ARG A 57 6.52 9.21 16.05
CA ARG A 57 6.93 9.32 14.65
C ARG A 57 7.95 10.43 14.50
N ILE A 58 9.06 10.13 13.83
CA ILE A 58 10.15 11.05 13.55
C ILE A 58 10.43 11.03 12.05
N ASP A 59 10.57 12.20 11.44
CA ASP A 59 11.00 12.35 10.04
C ASP A 59 12.45 12.86 9.99
N ALA A 60 13.36 12.02 9.50
CA ALA A 60 14.78 12.33 9.38
C ALA A 60 15.19 12.86 8.00
N HIS A 61 14.28 12.96 7.01
CA HIS A 61 14.64 13.37 5.65
C HIS A 61 15.34 14.74 5.60
N ALA A 62 14.92 15.66 6.46
CA ALA A 62 15.45 17.03 6.52
C ALA A 62 16.70 17.18 7.40
N TRP A 63 17.19 16.12 8.04
CA TRP A 63 18.32 16.23 8.95
C TRP A 63 19.63 16.50 8.20
N THR A 64 20.40 17.42 8.76
CA THR A 64 21.72 17.80 8.24
C THR A 64 22.83 17.54 9.25
N SER A 65 22.46 17.23 10.49
CA SER A 65 23.39 17.03 11.59
C SER A 65 22.84 16.05 12.64
N VAL A 66 23.73 15.54 13.49
CA VAL A 66 23.35 14.73 14.67
C VAL A 66 22.57 15.56 15.70
N GLU A 67 22.71 16.89 15.71
CA GLU A 67 21.94 17.75 16.59
C GLU A 67 20.45 17.80 16.22
N ASP A 68 20.13 17.79 14.92
CA ASP A 68 18.74 17.73 14.43
C ASP A 68 18.02 16.48 14.93
N MET A 69 18.75 15.36 14.98
CA MET A 69 18.27 14.11 15.56
C MET A 69 18.00 14.23 17.05
N TYR A 70 18.93 14.78 17.85
CA TYR A 70 18.69 14.95 19.30
C TYR A 70 17.47 15.84 19.58
N ASP A 71 17.26 16.88 18.78
CA ASP A 71 16.09 17.77 18.89
C ASP A 71 14.79 17.03 18.58
N ALA A 72 14.75 16.28 17.47
CA ALA A 72 13.58 15.52 17.07
C ALA A 72 13.20 14.43 18.10
N PHE A 73 14.19 13.76 18.70
CA PHE A 73 13.95 12.77 19.75
C PHE A 73 13.40 13.41 21.02
N ALA A 74 13.95 14.55 21.43
CA ALA A 74 13.49 15.30 22.59
C ALA A 74 12.04 15.78 22.42
N GLU A 75 11.71 16.28 21.23
CA GLU A 75 10.35 16.68 20.86
C GLU A 75 9.39 15.49 20.89
N ALA A 76 9.70 14.42 20.16
CA ALA A 76 8.82 13.25 20.03
C ALA A 76 8.52 12.60 21.39
N MET A 77 9.55 12.36 22.21
CA MET A 77 9.40 11.68 23.51
C MET A 77 9.14 12.65 24.68
N SER A 78 9.03 13.95 24.41
CA SER A 78 8.73 15.00 25.39
C SER A 78 9.70 15.06 26.58
N TYR A 79 11.01 14.87 26.33
CA TYR A 79 12.05 15.04 27.36
C TYR A 79 12.86 16.32 27.16
N ARG A 80 13.54 16.78 28.21
CA ARG A 80 14.39 17.98 28.14
C ARG A 80 15.73 17.66 27.49
N ARG A 81 16.16 18.45 26.50
CA ARG A 81 17.50 18.37 25.85
C ARG A 81 18.69 18.41 26.82
N SER A 82 18.49 18.82 28.08
CA SER A 82 19.50 18.76 29.14
C SER A 82 19.83 17.33 29.61
N TYR A 83 19.05 16.30 29.23
CA TYR A 83 19.53 14.91 29.22
C TYR A 83 20.67 14.85 28.19
N GLY A 84 21.92 14.81 28.68
CA GLY A 84 23.13 15.29 27.97
C GLY A 84 23.28 14.92 26.48
N GLY A 85 23.93 15.79 25.70
CA GLY A 85 24.15 15.60 24.26
C GLY A 85 25.20 14.54 23.90
N GLY A 86 25.09 13.31 24.41
CA GLY A 86 26.00 12.21 24.11
C GLY A 86 25.32 10.85 24.11
N LEU A 87 25.99 9.85 23.54
CA LEU A 87 25.46 8.49 23.35
C LEU A 87 24.97 7.80 24.63
N GLY A 88 25.46 8.21 25.81
CA GLY A 88 24.97 7.71 27.10
C GLY A 88 23.55 8.19 27.44
N ALA A 89 23.13 9.36 26.96
CA ALA A 89 21.82 9.91 27.28
C ALA A 89 20.67 9.15 26.63
N PHE A 90 20.87 8.56 25.45
CA PHE A 90 19.86 7.67 24.85
C PHE A 90 19.59 6.42 25.71
N SER A 91 20.61 5.94 26.42
CA SER A 91 20.43 4.83 27.36
C SER A 91 19.47 5.20 28.47
N ASP A 92 19.70 6.35 29.10
CA ASP A 92 18.85 6.81 30.20
C ASP A 92 17.45 7.17 29.69
N VAL A 93 17.35 7.82 28.52
CA VAL A 93 16.08 8.14 27.86
C VAL A 93 15.25 6.89 27.60
N PHE A 94 15.82 5.87 26.95
CA PHE A 94 15.05 4.66 26.63
C PHE A 94 14.75 3.80 27.85
N ALA A 95 15.61 3.83 28.88
CA ALA A 95 15.32 3.18 30.16
C ALA A 95 14.13 3.85 30.87
N ASP A 96 14.08 5.18 30.86
CA ASP A 96 12.96 5.97 31.41
C ASP A 96 11.67 5.75 30.61
N VAL A 97 11.76 5.65 29.28
CA VAL A 97 10.64 5.24 28.42
C VAL A 97 10.15 3.83 28.80
N GLY A 98 11.05 2.87 28.93
CA GLY A 98 10.72 1.48 29.28
C GLY A 98 10.20 1.28 30.71
N THR A 99 10.32 2.30 31.56
CA THR A 99 9.83 2.29 32.95
C THR A 99 8.69 3.29 33.18
N TYR A 100 8.13 3.86 32.10
CA TYR A 100 6.99 4.78 32.14
C TYR A 100 7.24 6.11 32.86
N VAL A 101 8.48 6.60 32.88
CA VAL A 101 8.82 7.92 33.45
C VAL A 101 8.40 9.05 32.50
N PHE A 102 8.66 8.89 31.20
CA PHE A 102 8.20 9.78 30.13
C PHE A 102 8.24 9.05 28.77
N GLY A 103 7.70 9.66 27.71
CA GLY A 103 7.74 9.08 26.36
C GLY A 103 7.00 7.73 26.22
N SER A 104 6.21 7.35 27.22
CA SER A 104 5.35 6.19 27.24
C SER A 104 4.17 6.44 28.17
N ASP A 105 3.17 5.55 28.13
CA ASP A 105 1.95 5.67 28.92
C ASP A 105 1.58 4.29 29.47
N PRO A 106 1.47 4.12 30.80
CA PRO A 106 1.01 2.87 31.41
C PRO A 106 -0.34 2.36 30.90
N GLU A 107 -1.18 3.19 30.32
CA GLU A 107 -2.49 2.77 29.79
C GLU A 107 -2.40 2.26 28.33
N THR A 108 -1.24 2.39 27.67
CA THR A 108 -1.04 1.89 26.30
C THR A 108 -0.44 0.48 26.29
N THR A 109 -0.64 -0.26 25.20
CA THR A 109 -0.14 -1.63 25.02
C THR A 109 1.38 -1.69 25.12
N GLY A 110 2.07 -0.69 24.58
CA GLY A 110 3.52 -0.58 24.52
C GLY A 110 3.94 0.70 23.78
N THR A 111 5.24 0.85 23.52
CA THR A 111 5.79 2.04 22.86
C THR A 111 6.48 1.69 21.56
N VAL A 112 6.27 2.51 20.54
CA VAL A 112 6.91 2.38 19.22
C VAL A 112 7.67 3.65 18.91
N LEU A 113 8.91 3.52 18.46
CA LEU A 113 9.70 4.58 17.85
C LEU A 113 9.79 4.33 16.34
N ALA A 114 9.13 5.15 15.54
CA ALA A 114 9.13 5.06 14.08
C ALA A 114 9.96 6.21 13.49
N ILE A 115 10.96 5.88 12.68
CA ILE A 115 11.86 6.86 12.05
C ILE A 115 11.80 6.71 10.53
N ALA A 116 11.24 7.71 9.85
CA ALA A 116 11.30 7.82 8.40
C ALA A 116 12.61 8.47 7.95
N GLY A 117 13.13 8.11 6.78
CA GLY A 117 14.34 8.67 6.19
C GLY A 117 15.61 8.30 6.95
N PHE A 118 15.69 7.09 7.53
CA PHE A 118 16.80 6.71 8.42
C PHE A 118 18.16 6.71 7.70
N ASP A 119 18.16 6.52 6.38
CA ASP A 119 19.33 6.64 5.52
C ASP A 119 20.02 8.01 5.64
N THR A 120 19.27 9.09 5.89
CA THR A 120 19.83 10.43 6.11
C THR A 120 20.73 10.44 7.34
N LEU A 121 20.29 9.85 8.46
CA LEU A 121 21.13 9.77 9.66
C LEU A 121 22.35 8.88 9.43
N MET A 122 22.21 7.78 8.69
CA MET A 122 23.37 6.95 8.34
C MET A 122 24.38 7.70 7.47
N GLY A 123 23.92 8.56 6.57
CA GLY A 123 24.77 9.43 5.76
C GLY A 123 25.48 10.51 6.57
N VAL A 124 24.82 11.08 7.58
CA VAL A 124 25.38 12.08 8.50
C VAL A 124 26.40 11.44 9.45
N ASP A 125 26.01 10.38 10.17
CA ASP A 125 26.86 9.62 11.08
C ASP A 125 26.33 8.19 11.31
N ALA A 126 26.83 7.26 10.48
CA ALA A 126 26.50 5.84 10.56
C ALA A 126 26.79 5.21 11.95
N ARG A 127 27.79 5.70 12.68
CA ARG A 127 28.09 5.18 14.02
C ARG A 127 26.99 5.55 14.99
N THR A 128 26.56 6.81 14.98
CA THR A 128 25.47 7.28 15.85
C THR A 128 24.15 6.60 15.49
N ALA A 129 23.83 6.47 14.19
CA ALA A 129 22.67 5.73 13.72
C ALA A 129 22.61 4.31 14.33
N ARG A 130 23.72 3.57 14.24
CA ARG A 130 23.81 2.21 14.79
C ARG A 130 23.67 2.17 16.30
N VAL A 131 24.36 3.07 17.01
CA VAL A 131 24.33 3.09 18.48
C VAL A 131 22.91 3.31 19.00
N ILE A 132 22.11 4.17 18.36
CA ILE A 132 20.73 4.42 18.80
C ILE A 132 19.87 3.17 18.69
N LEU A 133 19.99 2.43 17.57
CA LEU A 133 19.28 1.16 17.41
C LEU A 133 19.75 0.14 18.46
N ASP A 134 21.06 0.05 18.73
CA ASP A 134 21.64 -0.86 19.72
C ASP A 134 21.14 -0.57 21.14
N VAL A 135 21.13 0.70 21.52
CA VAL A 135 20.67 1.14 22.83
C VAL A 135 19.17 0.90 22.95
N PHE A 136 18.37 1.25 21.94
CA PHE A 136 16.94 0.98 21.94
C PHE A 136 16.66 -0.52 22.10
N ALA A 137 17.32 -1.38 21.32
CA ALA A 137 17.12 -2.83 21.39
C ALA A 137 17.51 -3.42 22.75
N ARG A 138 18.53 -2.86 23.41
CA ARG A 138 18.90 -3.26 24.77
C ARG A 138 17.83 -2.87 25.78
N GLU A 139 17.38 -1.62 25.79
CA GLU A 139 16.37 -1.14 26.74
C GLU A 139 15.01 -1.79 26.48
N ALA A 140 14.63 -2.03 25.23
CA ALA A 140 13.40 -2.72 24.86
C ALA A 140 13.32 -4.15 25.42
N ARG A 141 14.45 -4.89 25.44
CA ARG A 141 14.52 -6.22 26.05
C ARG A 141 14.37 -6.17 27.57
N LEU A 142 14.94 -5.15 28.22
CA LEU A 142 14.77 -4.95 29.67
C LEU A 142 13.33 -4.56 30.00
N ALA A 143 12.73 -3.64 29.23
CA ALA A 143 11.34 -3.22 29.36
C ALA A 143 10.36 -4.41 29.22
N GLY A 144 10.68 -5.37 28.34
CA GLY A 144 9.94 -6.62 28.21
C GLY A 144 9.83 -7.44 29.52
N LEU A 145 10.84 -7.37 30.40
CA LEU A 145 10.81 -8.04 31.72
C LEU A 145 9.75 -7.44 32.66
N TYR A 146 9.37 -6.19 32.43
CA TYR A 146 8.35 -5.47 33.21
C TYR A 146 6.99 -5.45 32.50
N GLY A 147 6.85 -6.17 31.38
CA GLY A 147 5.62 -6.21 30.60
C GLY A 147 5.39 -4.95 29.75
N HIS A 148 6.47 -4.26 29.36
CA HIS A 148 6.44 -3.12 28.42
C HIS A 148 7.07 -3.51 27.08
N PRO A 149 6.26 -3.87 26.07
CA PRO A 149 6.76 -4.12 24.72
C PRO A 149 7.20 -2.80 24.05
N MET A 150 8.45 -2.77 23.59
CA MET A 150 9.01 -1.64 22.85
C MET A 150 9.48 -2.09 21.46
N LEU A 151 9.13 -1.32 20.43
CA LEU A 151 9.50 -1.55 19.03
C LEU A 151 10.15 -0.31 18.43
N CYS A 152 11.19 -0.47 17.63
CA CYS A 152 11.75 0.57 16.78
C CYS A 152 11.60 0.15 15.32
N LEU A 153 10.95 1.00 14.54
CA LEU A 153 10.70 0.79 13.12
C LEU A 153 11.46 1.87 12.36
N VAL A 154 12.24 1.48 11.36
CA VAL A 154 12.98 2.42 10.53
C VAL A 154 12.65 2.20 9.06
N GLU A 155 12.41 3.28 8.32
CA GLU A 155 12.38 3.24 6.86
C GLU A 155 13.79 3.52 6.32
N SER A 156 14.31 2.59 5.52
CA SER A 156 15.67 2.63 5.01
C SER A 156 15.83 1.73 3.78
N THR A 157 16.48 2.26 2.76
CA THR A 157 16.86 1.54 1.54
C THR A 157 18.07 0.62 1.75
N ALA A 158 18.80 0.75 2.86
CA ALA A 158 19.90 -0.15 3.20
C ALA A 158 19.37 -1.56 3.48
N THR A 159 19.80 -2.54 2.70
CA THR A 159 19.31 -3.92 2.82
C THR A 159 19.83 -4.65 4.06
N ASP A 160 20.92 -4.17 4.64
CA ASP A 160 21.52 -4.71 5.86
C ASP A 160 21.97 -3.57 6.80
N LEU A 161 21.34 -3.49 7.97
CA LEU A 161 21.74 -2.58 9.04
C LEU A 161 22.72 -3.25 10.03
N GLY A 162 23.11 -4.50 9.76
CA GLY A 162 23.88 -5.38 10.62
C GLY A 162 23.13 -5.77 11.90
N PRO A 163 23.75 -6.58 12.76
CA PRO A 163 23.12 -7.02 14.00
C PRO A 163 23.01 -5.88 15.02
N VAL A 164 21.80 -5.63 15.50
CA VAL A 164 21.49 -4.63 16.51
C VAL A 164 21.15 -5.32 17.82
N GLY A 165 21.81 -4.94 18.91
CA GLY A 165 21.61 -5.55 20.23
C GLY A 165 21.98 -7.04 20.30
N GLY A 166 22.70 -7.56 19.30
CA GLY A 166 23.05 -8.97 19.14
C GLY A 166 22.08 -9.79 18.28
N THR A 167 21.12 -9.16 17.60
CA THR A 167 20.14 -9.81 16.72
C THR A 167 20.09 -9.10 15.38
N ASP A 168 19.87 -9.84 14.28
CA ASP A 168 19.73 -9.22 12.96
C ASP A 168 18.52 -8.29 12.91
N VAL A 169 18.62 -7.19 12.15
CA VAL A 169 17.48 -6.32 11.88
C VAL A 169 16.69 -6.90 10.72
N TYR A 170 15.55 -7.50 11.03
CA TYR A 170 14.69 -8.08 10.01
C TYR A 170 13.83 -7.02 9.32
N ARG A 171 13.42 -7.34 8.10
CA ARG A 171 12.33 -6.63 7.45
C ARG A 171 11.05 -6.82 8.26
N GLY A 172 10.35 -5.73 8.56
CA GLY A 172 9.08 -5.76 9.26
C GLY A 172 8.00 -6.49 8.46
N SER A 173 6.97 -7.00 9.15
CA SER A 173 5.82 -7.60 8.48
C SER A 173 5.03 -6.53 7.72
N VAL A 174 4.63 -6.83 6.48
CA VAL A 174 3.83 -5.95 5.61
C VAL A 174 2.51 -6.65 5.31
N TRP A 175 1.41 -5.99 5.69
CA TRP A 175 0.05 -6.56 5.66
C TRP A 175 -0.90 -5.72 4.82
N VAL A 176 -0.39 -4.67 4.17
CA VAL A 176 -1.11 -3.80 3.26
C VAL A 176 -0.27 -3.74 1.99
N VAL A 177 -0.91 -3.91 0.84
CA VAL A 177 -0.27 -3.71 -0.45
C VAL A 177 -0.28 -2.21 -0.72
N GLU A 178 0.88 -1.64 -1.06
CA GLU A 178 0.97 -0.26 -1.49
C GLU A 178 0.05 -0.06 -2.70
N PRO A 179 -0.83 0.95 -2.69
CA PRO A 179 -1.65 1.22 -3.87
C PRO A 179 -0.73 1.50 -5.05
N ASP A 180 -1.16 1.11 -6.25
CA ASP A 180 -0.43 1.48 -7.45
C ASP A 180 -0.25 3.02 -7.48
N PRO A 181 0.94 3.51 -7.87
CA PRO A 181 1.15 4.95 -7.95
C PRO A 181 0.14 5.56 -8.92
N PRO A 182 -0.25 6.83 -8.72
CA PRO A 182 -1.12 7.51 -9.68
C PRO A 182 -0.53 7.46 -11.09
N ASP A 183 -1.33 7.04 -12.06
CA ASP A 183 -1.03 6.99 -13.49
C ASP A 183 -2.05 7.85 -14.25
N PRO A 184 -1.90 9.19 -14.20
CA PRO A 184 -2.92 10.11 -14.68
C PRO A 184 -2.92 10.24 -16.22
N PHE A 185 -4.12 10.32 -16.79
CA PHE A 185 -4.35 10.73 -18.18
C PHE A 185 -5.10 12.07 -18.25
N ARG A 186 -4.83 12.86 -19.29
CA ARG A 186 -5.37 14.22 -19.46
C ARG A 186 -6.46 14.28 -20.53
N LEU A 187 -7.18 15.39 -20.54
CA LEU A 187 -8.29 15.68 -21.47
C LEU A 187 -7.97 15.46 -22.95
N ASP A 188 -6.71 15.60 -23.35
CA ASP A 188 -6.27 15.45 -24.73
C ASP A 188 -5.76 14.05 -25.07
N ASP A 189 -5.61 13.19 -24.08
CA ASP A 189 -5.22 11.80 -24.27
C ASP A 189 -6.45 10.93 -24.57
N LEU A 190 -6.21 9.76 -25.18
CA LEU A 190 -7.24 8.76 -25.39
C LEU A 190 -6.87 7.47 -24.67
N VAL A 191 -7.81 6.95 -23.89
CA VAL A 191 -7.69 5.65 -23.22
C VAL A 191 -8.67 4.68 -23.90
N GLU A 192 -8.17 3.52 -24.31
CA GLU A 192 -9.00 2.44 -24.83
C GLU A 192 -9.03 1.28 -23.83
N HIS A 193 -10.22 0.89 -23.41
CA HIS A 193 -10.45 -0.38 -22.72
C HIS A 193 -11.06 -1.40 -23.69
N THR A 194 -10.48 -2.58 -23.74
CA THR A 194 -10.96 -3.69 -24.54
C THR A 194 -11.39 -4.84 -23.64
N LEU A 195 -12.66 -5.23 -23.74
CA LEU A 195 -13.25 -6.36 -23.03
C LEU A 195 -13.39 -7.54 -23.98
N LEU A 196 -13.02 -8.73 -23.51
CA LEU A 196 -13.26 -9.99 -24.20
C LEU A 196 -14.39 -10.74 -23.49
N VAL A 197 -15.44 -11.10 -24.20
CA VAL A 197 -16.67 -11.63 -23.58
C VAL A 197 -17.22 -12.79 -24.40
N PHE A 198 -17.55 -13.91 -23.75
CA PHE A 198 -18.38 -14.94 -24.39
C PHE A 198 -19.85 -14.64 -24.24
N VAL A 199 -20.53 -14.39 -25.37
CA VAL A 199 -21.97 -14.14 -25.44
C VAL A 199 -22.55 -14.72 -26.73
N THR A 200 -23.84 -15.07 -26.68
CA THR A 200 -24.62 -15.52 -27.84
C THR A 200 -25.04 -14.33 -28.70
N ASP A 201 -25.49 -13.24 -28.07
CA ASP A 201 -25.84 -11.99 -28.72
C ASP A 201 -25.01 -10.83 -28.13
N PRO A 202 -24.08 -10.23 -28.89
CA PRO A 202 -23.32 -9.08 -28.42
C PRO A 202 -24.16 -7.82 -28.25
N ALA A 203 -25.33 -7.71 -28.91
CA ALA A 203 -26.20 -6.55 -28.79
C ALA A 203 -26.88 -6.51 -27.42
N ASP A 204 -27.32 -7.66 -26.90
CA ASP A 204 -27.91 -7.77 -25.56
C ASP A 204 -26.89 -7.38 -24.48
N TYR A 205 -25.66 -7.92 -24.56
CA TYR A 205 -24.59 -7.55 -23.64
C TYR A 205 -24.25 -6.06 -23.71
N LEU A 206 -24.25 -5.47 -24.92
CA LEU A 206 -24.01 -4.04 -25.08
C LEU A 206 -25.15 -3.19 -24.50
N ALA A 207 -26.39 -3.67 -24.57
CA ALA A 207 -27.55 -3.00 -23.99
C ALA A 207 -27.46 -2.95 -22.46
N ASP A 208 -26.97 -4.01 -21.83
CA ASP A 208 -26.74 -4.07 -20.38
C ASP A 208 -25.49 -3.28 -19.94
N LEU A 209 -24.43 -3.30 -20.75
CA LEU A 209 -23.19 -2.59 -20.47
C LEU A 209 -23.35 -1.07 -20.57
N ARG A 210 -24.17 -0.57 -21.50
CA ARG A 210 -24.24 0.86 -21.82
C ARG A 210 -24.70 1.75 -20.64
N PRO A 211 -25.73 1.41 -19.84
CA PRO A 211 -26.09 2.17 -18.64
C PRO A 211 -24.94 2.28 -17.64
N LEU A 212 -24.25 1.17 -17.36
CA LEU A 212 -23.09 1.12 -16.48
C LEU A 212 -21.98 2.06 -16.94
N LEU A 213 -21.62 2.00 -18.23
CA LEU A 213 -20.62 2.90 -18.80
C LEU A 213 -21.06 4.36 -18.76
N THR A 214 -22.35 4.63 -18.90
CA THR A 214 -22.89 6.00 -18.80
C THR A 214 -22.67 6.55 -17.40
N ASP A 215 -23.09 5.83 -16.38
CA ASP A 215 -22.97 6.25 -14.99
C ASP A 215 -21.50 6.45 -14.58
N LEU A 216 -20.61 5.56 -15.04
CA LEU A 216 -19.20 5.57 -14.69
C LEU A 216 -18.38 6.61 -15.47
N LEU A 217 -18.56 6.69 -16.79
CA LEU A 217 -17.64 7.41 -17.68
C LEU A 217 -18.08 8.84 -17.99
N THR A 218 -19.37 9.16 -17.91
CA THR A 218 -19.85 10.53 -18.14
C THR A 218 -19.23 11.57 -17.20
N PRO A 219 -18.96 11.29 -15.91
CA PRO A 219 -18.22 12.20 -15.03
C PRO A 219 -16.75 12.41 -15.44
N ILE A 220 -16.13 11.42 -16.11
CA ILE A 220 -14.71 11.42 -16.48
C ILE A 220 -14.49 12.21 -17.77
N GLY A 221 -15.40 12.05 -18.75
CA GLY A 221 -15.31 12.76 -20.02
C GLY A 221 -16.20 12.19 -21.11
N ARG A 222 -15.76 12.36 -22.36
CA ARG A 222 -16.42 11.79 -23.53
C ARG A 222 -15.98 10.35 -23.69
N TRP A 223 -16.91 9.49 -24.10
CA TRP A 223 -16.62 8.09 -24.35
C TRP A 223 -17.43 7.57 -25.53
N GLN A 224 -16.92 6.53 -26.19
CA GLN A 224 -17.54 5.88 -27.33
C GLN A 224 -17.27 4.38 -27.26
N VAL A 225 -18.29 3.58 -27.51
CA VAL A 225 -18.16 2.13 -27.68
C VAL A 225 -18.29 1.81 -29.16
N LEU A 226 -17.34 1.04 -29.69
CA LEU A 226 -17.40 0.59 -31.08
C LEU A 226 -18.30 -0.64 -31.22
N GLU A 227 -18.70 -0.90 -32.47
CA GLU A 227 -19.39 -2.14 -32.82
C GLU A 227 -18.58 -3.36 -32.36
N PRO A 228 -19.20 -4.31 -31.63
CA PRO A 228 -18.51 -5.49 -31.14
C PRO A 228 -17.94 -6.34 -32.29
N VAL A 229 -16.73 -6.84 -32.12
CA VAL A 229 -16.03 -7.63 -33.15
C VAL A 229 -15.94 -9.08 -32.71
N LEU A 230 -16.43 -10.01 -33.54
CA LEU A 230 -16.27 -11.45 -33.28
C LEU A 230 -14.81 -11.85 -33.46
N ILE A 231 -14.23 -12.44 -32.42
CA ILE A 231 -12.88 -13.02 -32.47
C ILE A 231 -12.97 -14.44 -32.99
N THR A 232 -12.31 -14.69 -34.12
CA THR A 232 -12.21 -16.02 -34.74
C THR A 232 -10.81 -16.64 -34.62
N ASP A 233 -9.84 -15.92 -34.08
CA ASP A 233 -8.49 -16.45 -33.84
C ASP A 233 -8.54 -17.62 -32.84
N PRO A 234 -8.12 -18.84 -33.23
CA PRO A 234 -8.25 -20.01 -32.37
C PRO A 234 -7.47 -19.90 -31.06
N THR A 235 -6.36 -19.16 -31.05
CA THR A 235 -5.54 -18.99 -29.84
C THR A 235 -6.24 -18.08 -28.85
N ALA A 236 -6.77 -16.94 -29.31
CA ALA A 236 -7.54 -16.03 -28.48
C ALA A 236 -8.82 -16.69 -27.94
N VAL A 237 -9.56 -17.41 -28.79
CA VAL A 237 -10.76 -18.16 -28.37
C VAL A 237 -10.43 -19.21 -27.32
N SER A 238 -9.34 -19.98 -27.52
CA SER A 238 -8.88 -20.97 -26.54
C SER A 238 -8.46 -20.33 -25.21
N ASN A 239 -7.76 -19.19 -25.26
CA ASN A 239 -7.36 -18.46 -24.06
C ASN A 239 -8.56 -17.93 -23.28
N GLY A 240 -9.50 -17.26 -23.96
CA GLY A 240 -10.75 -16.83 -23.34
C GLY A 240 -11.51 -18.02 -22.75
N GLY A 241 -11.59 -19.14 -23.48
CA GLY A 241 -12.31 -20.33 -23.03
C GLY A 241 -11.69 -21.00 -21.81
N ARG A 242 -10.39 -20.77 -21.53
CA ARG A 242 -9.77 -21.17 -20.25
C ARG A 242 -10.25 -20.28 -19.11
N ASN A 243 -10.31 -18.97 -19.30
CA ASN A 243 -10.77 -18.03 -18.29
C ASN A 243 -12.25 -18.23 -17.97
N ALA A 244 -13.07 -18.53 -18.99
CA ALA A 244 -14.50 -18.74 -18.83
C ALA A 244 -14.87 -19.95 -17.95
N ARG A 245 -13.93 -20.87 -17.69
CA ARG A 245 -14.13 -21.99 -16.75
C ARG A 245 -14.29 -21.53 -15.30
N HIS A 246 -13.91 -20.30 -15.01
CA HIS A 246 -14.06 -19.67 -13.71
C HIS A 246 -15.39 -18.92 -13.56
N ARG A 247 -16.24 -18.90 -14.61
CA ARG A 247 -17.58 -18.33 -14.48
C ARG A 247 -18.43 -19.14 -13.51
N PRO A 248 -19.35 -18.49 -12.77
CA PRO A 248 -20.35 -19.18 -11.96
C PRO A 248 -21.27 -20.07 -12.81
N GLU A 249 -21.63 -19.60 -14.00
CA GLU A 249 -22.51 -20.29 -14.95
C GLU A 249 -21.72 -20.81 -16.16
N PRO A 250 -22.05 -22.02 -16.65
CA PRO A 250 -21.40 -22.57 -17.83
C PRO A 250 -21.75 -21.75 -19.08
N LEU A 251 -20.78 -21.63 -20.00
CA LEU A 251 -20.99 -20.95 -21.27
C LEU A 251 -22.09 -21.64 -22.11
N PRO A 252 -22.99 -20.87 -22.75
CA PRO A 252 -23.87 -21.39 -23.79
C PRO A 252 -23.08 -22.05 -24.93
N GLN A 253 -23.65 -23.10 -25.54
CA GLN A 253 -22.96 -23.86 -26.60
C GLN A 253 -22.72 -23.05 -27.89
N ASP A 254 -23.53 -22.02 -28.10
CA ASP A 254 -23.51 -21.11 -29.24
C ASP A 254 -22.82 -19.77 -28.94
N ALA A 255 -22.22 -19.61 -27.76
CA ALA A 255 -21.51 -18.39 -27.40
C ALA A 255 -20.24 -18.20 -28.25
N GLY A 256 -20.11 -17.01 -28.85
CA GLY A 256 -18.89 -16.56 -29.52
C GLY A 256 -18.04 -15.70 -28.60
N LEU A 257 -16.72 -15.64 -28.82
CA LEU A 257 -15.86 -14.67 -28.14
C LEU A 257 -15.92 -13.33 -28.88
N TRP A 258 -16.45 -12.30 -28.23
CA TRP A 258 -16.60 -10.97 -28.78
C TRP A 258 -15.66 -9.98 -28.09
N GLN A 259 -15.17 -9.02 -28.88
CA GLN A 259 -14.38 -7.90 -28.42
C GLN A 259 -15.26 -6.65 -28.36
N PHE A 260 -15.29 -6.00 -27.19
CA PHE A 260 -15.92 -4.70 -26.99
C PHE A 260 -14.83 -3.67 -26.72
N SER A 261 -14.72 -2.65 -27.57
CA SER A 261 -13.69 -1.61 -27.44
C SER A 261 -14.35 -0.27 -27.05
N ILE A 262 -13.87 0.29 -25.95
CA ILE A 262 -14.40 1.48 -25.29
C ILE A 262 -13.30 2.54 -25.31
N GLY A 263 -13.50 3.61 -26.09
CA GLY A 263 -12.61 4.76 -26.12
C GLY A 263 -13.10 5.82 -25.14
N ILE A 264 -12.18 6.45 -24.42
CA ILE A 264 -12.46 7.47 -23.41
C ILE A 264 -11.49 8.62 -23.63
N ARG A 265 -12.02 9.85 -23.62
CA ARG A 265 -11.26 11.09 -23.67
C ARG A 265 -11.77 12.02 -22.57
N GLY A 266 -10.93 12.25 -21.57
CA GLY A 266 -11.31 12.87 -20.30
C GLY A 266 -10.09 13.03 -19.39
N GLU A 267 -10.32 13.30 -18.12
CA GLU A 267 -9.23 13.39 -17.13
C GLU A 267 -9.49 12.39 -16.01
N GLY A 268 -8.44 11.67 -15.59
CA GLY A 268 -8.56 10.67 -14.54
C GLY A 268 -7.26 9.90 -14.34
N ASP A 269 -7.38 8.76 -13.66
CA ASP A 269 -6.27 7.85 -13.34
C ASP A 269 -6.52 6.47 -13.95
N HIS A 270 -5.50 5.91 -14.61
CA HIS A 270 -5.61 4.63 -15.30
C HIS A 270 -5.92 3.47 -14.36
N ASN A 271 -5.29 3.44 -13.19
CA ASN A 271 -5.46 2.38 -12.21
C ASN A 271 -6.86 2.47 -11.60
N GLU A 272 -7.29 3.67 -11.21
CA GLU A 272 -8.64 3.87 -10.67
C GLU A 272 -9.73 3.53 -11.68
N LEU A 273 -9.59 3.95 -12.94
CA LEU A 273 -10.58 3.69 -14.00
C LEU A 273 -10.70 2.19 -14.29
N GLY A 274 -9.58 1.49 -14.43
CA GLY A 274 -9.57 0.04 -14.63
C GLY A 274 -10.28 -0.69 -13.50
N ASP A 275 -9.95 -0.35 -12.26
CA ASP A 275 -10.57 -0.91 -11.07
C ASP A 275 -12.08 -0.66 -10.99
N GLN A 276 -12.50 0.58 -11.27
CA GLN A 276 -13.91 0.96 -11.24
C GLN A 276 -14.70 0.21 -12.32
N LEU A 277 -14.13 0.01 -13.52
CA LEU A 277 -14.73 -0.82 -14.56
C LEU A 277 -14.91 -2.26 -14.08
N VAL A 278 -13.89 -2.90 -13.51
CA VAL A 278 -13.99 -4.28 -13.00
C VAL A 278 -15.07 -4.39 -11.94
N ARG A 279 -15.07 -3.49 -10.95
CA ARG A 279 -16.06 -3.47 -9.87
C ARG A 279 -17.48 -3.27 -10.39
N ALA A 280 -17.68 -2.29 -11.26
CA ALA A 280 -18.99 -1.98 -11.83
C ALA A 280 -19.55 -3.19 -12.61
N HIS A 281 -18.72 -3.91 -13.38
CA HIS A 281 -19.16 -5.12 -14.07
C HIS A 281 -19.59 -6.21 -13.08
N HIS A 282 -18.75 -6.47 -12.07
CA HIS A 282 -19.04 -7.45 -11.05
C HIS A 282 -20.36 -7.14 -10.31
N ASP A 283 -20.57 -5.89 -9.91
CA ASP A 283 -21.76 -5.46 -9.17
C ASP A 283 -23.03 -5.52 -10.02
N ALA A 284 -22.91 -5.32 -11.34
CA ALA A 284 -24.00 -5.51 -12.30
C ALA A 284 -24.22 -6.98 -12.71
N GLY A 285 -23.39 -7.92 -12.22
CA GLY A 285 -23.45 -9.32 -12.63
C GLY A 285 -22.98 -9.58 -14.07
N LEU A 286 -22.28 -8.63 -14.69
CA LEU A 286 -21.68 -8.78 -16.01
C LEU A 286 -20.31 -9.47 -15.89
N HIS A 287 -20.03 -10.37 -16.83
CA HIS A 287 -18.82 -11.18 -16.84
C HIS A 287 -18.03 -10.99 -18.14
N PHE A 288 -16.72 -10.79 -18.02
CA PHE A 288 -15.78 -10.77 -19.13
C PHE A 288 -14.58 -11.69 -18.84
N GLU A 289 -13.93 -12.21 -19.89
CA GLU A 289 -12.78 -13.12 -19.81
C GLU A 289 -11.43 -12.42 -19.75
N GLY A 290 -11.40 -11.17 -20.16
CA GLY A 290 -10.21 -10.35 -20.10
C GLY A 290 -10.57 -8.89 -20.33
N MET A 291 -9.82 -8.03 -19.66
CA MET A 291 -9.84 -6.60 -19.89
C MET A 291 -8.41 -6.15 -20.15
N PHE A 292 -8.22 -5.34 -21.19
CA PHE A 292 -6.94 -4.76 -21.55
C PHE A 292 -7.12 -3.26 -21.72
N SER A 293 -6.14 -2.47 -21.28
CA SER A 293 -6.09 -1.04 -21.53
C SER A 293 -4.99 -0.71 -22.52
N ARG A 294 -5.22 0.32 -23.34
CA ARG A 294 -4.19 0.95 -24.16
C ARG A 294 -4.30 2.46 -24.04
N PHE A 295 -3.16 3.09 -23.79
CA PHE A 295 -3.05 4.54 -23.69
C PHE A 295 -2.48 5.14 -24.97
N TYR A 296 -3.09 6.23 -25.43
CA TYR A 296 -2.65 6.98 -26.59
C TYR A 296 -2.43 8.43 -26.20
N ALA A 297 -1.15 8.79 -25.97
CA ALA A 297 -0.76 10.13 -25.58
C ALA A 297 -1.03 11.16 -26.67
N ALA A 298 -1.54 12.33 -26.29
CA ALA A 298 -1.78 13.44 -27.19
C ALA A 298 -0.54 13.81 -28.02
N GLY A 299 -0.74 14.14 -29.29
CA GLY A 299 0.33 14.54 -30.21
C GLY A 299 1.12 13.40 -30.84
N THR A 300 0.80 12.13 -30.53
CA THR A 300 1.39 10.96 -31.19
C THR A 300 0.63 10.56 -32.46
N GLU A 301 1.29 9.87 -33.39
CA GLU A 301 0.65 9.30 -34.58
C GLU A 301 -0.41 8.24 -34.19
N GLU A 302 -0.11 7.42 -33.19
CA GLU A 302 -1.04 6.41 -32.67
C GLU A 302 -2.32 7.04 -32.11
N HIS A 303 -2.21 8.19 -31.43
CA HIS A 303 -3.37 8.96 -30.98
C HIS A 303 -4.24 9.47 -32.13
N GLY A 304 -3.61 9.93 -33.23
CA GLY A 304 -4.34 10.29 -34.46
C GLY A 304 -5.13 9.11 -35.03
N HIS A 305 -4.50 7.95 -35.17
CA HIS A 305 -5.18 6.73 -35.62
C HIS A 305 -6.29 6.28 -34.67
N ALA A 306 -6.10 6.42 -33.37
CA ALA A 306 -7.14 6.10 -32.38
C ALA A 306 -8.33 7.07 -32.50
N LEU A 307 -8.10 8.37 -32.70
CA LEU A 307 -9.18 9.34 -32.94
C LEU A 307 -9.91 9.13 -34.28
N ASP A 308 -9.24 8.55 -35.28
CA ASP A 308 -9.90 8.13 -36.52
C ASP A 308 -10.83 6.94 -36.28
N LYS A 309 -10.42 6.02 -35.41
CA LYS A 309 -11.20 4.87 -34.97
C LYS A 309 -12.39 5.29 -34.10
N TYR A 310 -12.20 6.26 -33.20
CA TYR A 310 -13.21 6.79 -32.29
C TYR A 310 -13.67 8.19 -32.70
N SER A 311 -14.45 8.26 -33.79
CA SER A 311 -14.85 9.52 -34.43
C SER A 311 -15.63 10.47 -33.51
N GLU A 312 -16.37 9.96 -32.51
CA GLU A 312 -17.14 10.78 -31.55
C GLU A 312 -16.26 11.46 -30.50
N LEU A 313 -15.00 11.02 -30.35
CA LEU A 313 -14.04 11.56 -29.38
C LEU A 313 -13.15 12.66 -29.97
N ARG A 314 -13.25 12.91 -31.26
CA ARG A 314 -12.60 14.07 -31.89
C ARG A 314 -13.15 15.35 -31.29
N ASP A 315 -12.31 16.38 -31.20
CA ASP A 315 -12.82 17.69 -30.83
C ASP A 315 -13.85 18.12 -31.86
N GLY A 316 -15.05 18.45 -31.37
CA GLY A 316 -16.03 19.09 -32.22
C GLY A 316 -15.37 20.34 -32.78
N THR A 317 -15.27 20.45 -34.10
CA THR A 317 -15.04 21.74 -34.75
C THR A 317 -16.15 22.66 -34.27
N GLY A 318 -15.85 23.47 -33.25
CA GLY A 318 -16.67 24.59 -32.86
C GLY A 318 -16.82 25.49 -34.10
N ILE A 319 -18.04 25.56 -34.61
CA ILE A 319 -18.51 26.69 -35.41
C ILE A 319 -19.06 27.71 -34.43
#